data_AF-A0A7X5L6H4-F1
#
_entry.id   AF-A0A7X5L6H4-F1
#
_cell.length_a   1.000
_cell.length_b   1.000
_cell.length_c   1.000
_cell.angle_alpha   90.00
_cell.angle_beta   90.00
_cell.angle_gamma   90.00
#
_symmetry.space_group_name_H-M   'P 1'
#
loop_
_entity.id
_entity.type
_entity.pdbx_description
1 polymer ?
#
loop_
_entity_poly.entity_id
_entity_poly.type
_entity_poly.pdbx_seq_one_letter_code
_entity_poly.pdbx_strand_id
1 'polypeptide(L)'
;MAIQMIFCVETNKKADTDSIYLMDAIRHLYIINNQVKISKVYMGSKSKYKSKSVLKEISEKTKAFTFGETKVVYCIDTDEFEKNKKHEKELDDIRQFCEEHGYELLWFCHDVEEVFLGKTISDAQKVQEAEAFRRKRKIEEIQVEMLSSSVKRAHTSNLVQILDKYLLRT
;
A
#
# COMPACT_ATOMS: atom_id res chain seq x y z
N MET A 1 18.36 13.13 -3.85
CA MET A 1 17.87 13.54 -2.51
C MET A 1 17.44 12.25 -1.82
N ALA A 2 17.83 12.02 -0.56
CA ALA A 2 17.39 10.83 0.13
C ALA A 2 15.89 10.92 0.46
N ILE A 3 15.18 9.81 0.35
CA ILE A 3 13.74 9.73 0.57
C ILE A 3 13.39 8.54 1.45
N GLN A 4 12.49 8.75 2.40
CA GLN A 4 11.84 7.70 3.16
C GLN A 4 10.39 7.56 2.71
N MET A 5 10.01 6.36 2.30
CA MET A 5 8.62 5.98 2.04
C MET A 5 8.10 5.20 3.23
N ILE A 6 7.14 5.75 3.97
CA ILE A 6 6.44 5.07 5.08
C ILE A 6 5.10 4.56 4.55
N PHE A 7 4.95 3.24 4.44
CA PHE A 7 3.70 2.60 4.05
C PHE A 7 2.89 2.21 5.29
N CYS A 8 1.71 2.80 5.42
CA CYS A 8 0.71 2.42 6.42
C CYS A 8 -0.17 1.32 5.83
N VAL A 9 -0.01 0.08 6.30
CA VAL A 9 -0.71 -1.10 5.77
C VAL A 9 -1.79 -1.57 6.73
N GLU A 10 -2.86 -2.16 6.20
CA GLU A 10 -3.99 -2.66 6.99
C GLU A 10 -3.63 -3.89 7.83
N THR A 11 -2.64 -4.69 7.40
CA THR A 11 -2.26 -5.92 8.09
C THR A 11 -1.86 -5.70 9.55
N ASN A 12 -2.03 -6.76 10.33
CA ASN A 12 -1.35 -6.91 11.61
C ASN A 12 -0.02 -7.65 11.41
N LYS A 13 0.93 -7.46 12.33
CA LYS A 13 2.28 -8.06 12.24
C LYS A 13 2.32 -9.59 12.16
N LYS A 14 1.21 -10.30 12.38
CA LYS A 14 1.16 -11.78 12.39
C LYS A 14 0.87 -12.39 11.02
N ALA A 15 0.23 -11.65 10.11
CA ALA A 15 -0.09 -12.09 8.75
C ALA A 15 0.15 -10.93 7.78
N ASP A 16 1.42 -10.69 7.46
CA ASP A 16 1.87 -9.53 6.68
C ASP A 16 1.81 -9.77 5.16
N THR A 17 0.67 -10.25 4.67
CA THR A 17 0.48 -10.63 3.26
C THR A 17 0.54 -9.42 2.34
N ASP A 18 -0.13 -8.31 2.69
CA ASP A 18 -0.15 -7.09 1.87
C ASP A 18 1.26 -6.56 1.62
N SER A 19 2.13 -6.60 2.64
CA SER A 19 3.51 -6.15 2.46
C SER A 19 4.30 -7.04 1.52
N ILE A 20 3.97 -8.33 1.38
CA ILE A 20 4.69 -9.19 0.44
C ILE A 20 4.42 -8.69 -0.98
N TYR A 21 3.16 -8.52 -1.35
CA TYR A 21 2.77 -8.02 -2.67
C TYR A 21 3.32 -6.61 -2.92
N LEU A 22 3.11 -5.69 -1.98
CA LEU A 22 3.57 -4.31 -2.12
C LEU A 22 5.09 -4.21 -2.27
N MET A 23 5.86 -4.95 -1.45
CA MET A 23 7.33 -4.87 -1.51
C MET A 23 7.89 -5.55 -2.75
N ASP A 24 7.30 -6.65 -3.20
CA ASP A 24 7.71 -7.29 -4.45
C ASP A 24 7.41 -6.38 -5.64
N ALA A 25 6.26 -5.69 -5.66
CA ALA A 25 5.94 -4.68 -6.65
C ALA A 25 6.94 -3.53 -6.66
N ILE A 26 7.24 -2.96 -5.49
CA ILE A 26 8.19 -1.84 -5.38
C ILE A 26 9.58 -2.25 -5.89
N ARG A 27 10.06 -3.43 -5.50
CA ARG A 27 11.41 -3.91 -5.90
C ARG A 27 11.49 -4.28 -7.37
N HIS A 28 10.39 -4.73 -7.96
CA HIS A 28 10.35 -5.06 -9.37
C HIS A 28 10.31 -3.78 -10.23
N LEU A 29 9.50 -2.81 -9.82
CA LEU A 29 9.18 -1.63 -10.64
C LEU A 29 10.13 -0.44 -10.44
N TYR A 30 10.85 -0.36 -9.32
CA TYR A 30 11.62 0.82 -8.94
C TYR A 30 13.05 0.51 -8.50
N ILE A 31 13.94 1.48 -8.76
CA ILE A 31 15.33 1.47 -8.30
C ILE A 31 15.37 1.77 -6.79
N ILE A 32 15.60 0.73 -5.99
CA ILE A 32 15.79 0.85 -4.54
C ILE A 32 17.28 0.83 -4.20
N ASN A 33 17.88 2.01 -4.12
CA ASN A 33 19.27 2.21 -3.72
C ASN A 33 19.38 2.76 -2.28
N ASN A 34 20.59 3.05 -1.82
CA ASN A 34 20.85 3.54 -0.46
C ASN A 34 20.21 4.92 -0.15
N GLN A 35 19.69 5.64 -1.16
CA GLN A 35 18.95 6.88 -0.96
C GLN A 35 17.46 6.66 -0.69
N VAL A 36 16.93 5.45 -0.92
CA VAL A 36 15.52 5.12 -0.71
C VAL A 36 15.36 4.22 0.50
N LYS A 37 14.75 4.75 1.56
CA LYS A 37 14.41 4.00 2.77
C LYS A 37 12.93 3.62 2.74
N ILE A 38 12.65 2.33 2.65
CA ILE A 38 11.27 1.84 2.79
C ILE A 38 11.01 1.50 4.27
N SER A 39 9.89 1.97 4.80
CA SER A 39 9.45 1.77 6.18
C SER A 39 7.97 1.37 6.19
N LYS A 40 7.57 0.60 7.21
CA LYS A 40 6.19 0.16 7.37
C LYS A 40 5.62 0.59 8.72
N VAL A 41 4.33 0.87 8.74
CA VAL A 41 3.49 1.08 9.93
C VAL A 41 2.28 0.17 9.79
N TYR A 42 2.06 -0.69 10.78
CA TYR A 42 0.94 -1.64 10.78
C TYR A 42 -0.25 -1.01 11.48
N MET A 43 -1.31 -0.73 10.74
CA MET A 43 -2.54 -0.17 11.32
C MET A 43 -3.38 -1.25 12.00
N GLY A 44 -3.33 -2.49 11.49
CA GLY A 44 -4.13 -3.61 11.94
C GLY A 44 -5.60 -3.60 11.48
N SER A 45 -6.10 -2.44 11.04
CA SER A 45 -7.34 -2.26 10.28
C SER A 45 -7.37 -0.83 9.70
N LYS A 46 -7.99 -0.61 8.54
CA LYS A 46 -8.17 0.77 8.02
C LYS A 46 -8.84 1.71 8.98
N SER A 47 -9.80 1.26 9.78
CA SER A 47 -10.49 2.09 10.79
C SER A 47 -9.55 2.74 11.84
N LYS A 48 -8.30 2.24 11.97
CA LYS A 48 -7.28 2.79 12.86
C LYS A 48 -6.36 3.82 12.19
N TYR A 49 -6.69 4.29 10.99
CA TYR A 49 -5.88 5.22 10.20
C TYR A 49 -5.43 6.46 10.99
N LYS A 50 -6.31 7.00 11.83
CA LYS A 50 -6.09 8.16 12.71
C LYS A 50 -5.82 7.82 14.18
N SER A 51 -5.51 6.57 14.48
CA SER A 51 -5.24 6.16 15.86
C SER A 51 -3.94 6.79 16.37
N LYS A 52 -3.92 7.16 17.66
CA LYS A 52 -2.74 7.78 18.28
C LYS A 52 -1.48 6.93 18.14
N SER A 53 -1.61 5.61 18.15
CA SER A 53 -0.48 4.68 17.96
C SER A 53 0.10 4.77 16.55
N VAL A 54 -0.74 4.80 15.51
CA VAL A 54 -0.30 4.90 14.11
C VAL A 54 0.40 6.25 13.89
N LEU A 55 -0.23 7.35 14.34
CA LEU A 55 0.36 8.69 14.19
C LEU A 55 1.67 8.85 14.95
N LYS A 56 1.77 8.27 16.16
CA LYS A 56 3.01 8.26 16.93
C LYS A 56 4.11 7.50 16.21
N GLU A 57 3.82 6.31 15.68
CA GLU A 57 4.81 5.50 14.97
C GLU A 57 5.27 6.19 13.67
N ILE A 58 4.37 6.84 12.93
CA ILE A 58 4.72 7.68 11.78
C ILE A 58 5.68 8.80 12.24
N SER A 59 5.30 9.56 13.28
CA SER A 59 6.12 10.66 13.80
C SER A 59 7.51 10.22 14.24
N GLU A 60 7.61 9.09 14.93
CA GLU A 60 8.89 8.52 15.39
C GLU A 60 9.79 8.14 14.20
N LYS A 61 9.24 7.49 13.17
CA LYS A 61 10.00 7.12 11.97
C LYS A 61 10.44 8.33 11.17
N THR A 62 9.57 9.33 11.02
CA THR A 62 9.89 10.60 10.34
C THR A 62 11.02 11.32 11.08
N LYS A 63 10.95 11.44 12.41
CA LYS A 63 12.01 12.08 13.23
C LYS A 63 13.34 11.33 13.18
N ALA A 64 13.29 10.00 13.09
CA ALA A 64 14.48 9.17 12.97
C ALA A 64 15.17 9.28 11.60
N PHE A 65 14.47 9.78 10.57
CA PHE A 65 15.03 10.02 9.25
C PHE A 65 15.42 11.50 9.11
N THR A 66 16.61 11.83 9.61
CA THR A 66 17.08 13.22 9.73
C THR A 66 17.62 13.82 8.43
N PHE A 67 17.94 12.98 7.44
CA PHE A 67 18.52 13.42 6.17
C PHE A 67 17.67 12.94 5.00
N GLY A 68 16.90 13.86 4.43
CA GLY A 68 16.02 13.61 3.30
C GLY A 68 14.57 13.97 3.58
N GLU A 69 13.69 13.59 2.66
CA GLU A 69 12.25 13.83 2.76
C GLU A 69 11.52 12.55 3.15
N THR A 70 10.49 12.67 3.99
CA THR A 70 9.61 11.54 4.32
C THR A 70 8.27 11.70 3.61
N LYS A 71 7.83 10.64 2.93
CA LYS A 71 6.51 10.52 2.32
C LYS A 71 5.75 9.39 3.01
N VAL A 72 4.54 9.71 3.45
CA VAL A 72 3.65 8.74 4.10
C VAL A 72 2.58 8.35 3.09
N VAL A 73 2.39 7.04 2.92
CA VAL A 73 1.45 6.46 1.98
C VAL A 73 0.53 5.51 2.72
N TYR A 74 -0.76 5.81 2.76
CA TYR A 74 -1.78 4.90 3.30
C TYR A 74 -2.19 3.91 2.22
N CYS A 75 -1.99 2.63 2.49
CA CYS A 75 -2.37 1.52 1.62
C CYS A 75 -3.69 0.95 2.11
N ILE A 76 -4.75 1.13 1.33
CA ILE A 76 -6.13 0.85 1.74
C ILE A 76 -6.83 -0.06 0.74
N ASP A 77 -7.44 -1.12 1.24
CA ASP A 77 -8.36 -1.97 0.50
C ASP A 77 -9.72 -1.27 0.38
N THR A 78 -10.24 -1.15 -0.84
CA THR A 78 -11.52 -0.47 -1.05
C THR A 78 -12.73 -1.30 -0.59
N ASP A 79 -12.55 -2.59 -0.33
CA ASP A 79 -13.62 -3.61 -0.21
C ASP A 79 -14.60 -3.51 -1.39
N GLU A 80 -15.83 -4.03 -1.21
CA GLU A 80 -16.97 -3.85 -2.11
C GLU A 80 -17.58 -2.44 -1.99
N PHE A 81 -16.80 -1.39 -2.21
CA PHE A 81 -17.26 0.01 -2.14
C PHE A 81 -18.51 0.27 -3.01
N GLU A 82 -18.63 -0.42 -4.14
CA GLU A 82 -19.76 -0.31 -5.07
C GLU A 82 -21.10 -0.73 -4.45
N LYS A 83 -21.06 -1.64 -3.46
CA LYS A 83 -22.26 -2.22 -2.86
C LYS A 83 -22.61 -1.62 -1.49
N ASN A 84 -21.68 -0.87 -0.88
CA ASN A 84 -21.83 -0.44 0.50
C ASN A 84 -21.39 1.02 0.73
N LYS A 85 -22.38 1.89 0.92
CA LYS A 85 -22.20 3.32 1.24
C LYS A 85 -21.32 3.58 2.47
N LYS A 86 -21.23 2.62 3.42
CA LYS A 86 -20.35 2.76 4.58
C LYS A 86 -18.87 2.65 4.20
N HIS A 87 -18.52 1.71 3.32
CA HIS A 87 -17.14 1.55 2.84
C HIS A 87 -16.72 2.73 1.98
N GLU A 88 -17.64 3.24 1.15
CA GLU A 88 -17.42 4.47 0.39
C GLU A 88 -17.12 5.67 1.31
N LYS A 89 -17.94 5.87 2.35
CA LYS A 89 -17.72 6.96 3.32
C LYS A 89 -16.41 6.80 4.10
N GLU A 90 -16.08 5.59 4.55
CA GLU A 90 -14.82 5.34 5.27
C GLU A 90 -13.61 5.64 4.39
N LEU A 91 -13.66 5.29 3.10
CA LEU A 91 -12.61 5.61 2.15
C LEU A 91 -12.49 7.11 1.88
N ASP A 92 -13.61 7.83 1.80
CA ASP A 92 -13.61 9.29 1.63
C ASP A 92 -13.07 10.00 2.87
N ASP A 93 -13.43 9.56 4.07
CA ASP A 93 -12.89 10.07 5.33
C ASP A 93 -11.35 9.87 5.40
N ILE A 94 -10.86 8.69 4.96
CA ILE A 94 -9.41 8.40 4.91
C ILE A 94 -8.72 9.28 3.87
N ARG A 95 -9.35 9.47 2.71
CA ARG A 95 -8.83 10.34 1.65
C ARG A 95 -8.70 11.76 2.14
N GLN A 96 -9.75 12.33 2.73
CA GLN A 96 -9.71 13.68 3.31
C GLN A 96 -8.61 13.79 4.37
N PHE A 97 -8.50 12.79 5.24
CA PHE A 97 -7.42 12.76 6.24
C PHE A 97 -6.02 12.79 5.60
N CYS A 98 -5.81 12.05 4.51
CA CYS A 98 -4.53 12.05 3.79
C CYS A 98 -4.25 13.42 3.16
N GLU A 99 -5.24 14.03 2.50
CA GLU A 99 -5.13 15.36 1.89
C GLU A 99 -4.78 16.43 2.94
N GLU A 100 -5.44 16.42 4.11
CA GLU A 100 -5.19 17.36 5.20
C GLU A 100 -3.78 17.28 5.79
N HIS A 101 -3.15 16.10 5.74
CA HIS A 101 -1.81 15.85 6.29
C HIS A 101 -0.70 15.85 5.22
N GLY A 102 -1.04 16.05 3.94
CA GLY A 102 -0.10 15.93 2.83
C GLY A 102 0.44 14.50 2.64
N TYR A 103 -0.37 13.49 3.01
CA TYR A 103 -0.09 12.09 2.78
C TYR A 103 -0.70 11.64 1.46
N GLU A 104 -0.21 10.52 0.94
CA GLU A 104 -0.72 9.91 -0.28
C GLU A 104 -1.63 8.73 0.04
N LEU A 105 -2.69 8.56 -0.74
CA LEU A 105 -3.61 7.43 -0.65
C LEU A 105 -3.35 6.46 -1.81
N LEU A 106 -2.84 5.29 -1.47
CA LEU A 106 -2.71 4.14 -2.35
C LEU A 106 -3.88 3.20 -2.07
N TRP A 107 -4.67 2.89 -3.09
CA TRP A 107 -5.80 1.98 -2.97
C TRP A 107 -5.57 0.68 -3.74
N PHE A 108 -6.09 -0.42 -3.19
CA PHE A 108 -6.25 -1.70 -3.89
C PHE A 108 -7.75 -1.96 -4.08
N CYS A 109 -8.18 -2.15 -5.32
CA CYS A 109 -9.59 -2.42 -5.59
C CYS A 109 -9.98 -3.78 -5.04
N HIS A 110 -11.03 -3.77 -4.20
CA HIS A 110 -11.47 -4.86 -3.34
C HIS A 110 -10.43 -5.21 -2.28
N ASP A 111 -9.37 -5.92 -2.64
CA ASP A 111 -8.25 -6.25 -1.76
C ASP A 111 -6.94 -6.39 -2.55
N VAL A 112 -5.82 -6.36 -1.82
CA VAL A 112 -4.48 -6.54 -2.40
C VAL A 112 -4.34 -7.86 -3.17
N GLU A 113 -4.91 -8.97 -2.67
CA GLU A 113 -4.81 -10.26 -3.35
C GLU A 113 -5.48 -10.23 -4.74
N GLU A 114 -6.65 -9.62 -4.85
CA GLU A 114 -7.40 -9.51 -6.09
C GLU A 114 -6.65 -8.68 -7.14
N VAL A 115 -5.96 -7.62 -6.72
CA VAL A 115 -5.10 -6.80 -7.59
C VAL A 115 -3.91 -7.60 -8.11
N PHE A 116 -3.23 -8.36 -7.24
CA PHE A 116 -1.99 -9.05 -7.60
C PHE A 116 -2.18 -10.46 -8.17
N LEU A 117 -3.29 -11.13 -7.87
CA LEU A 117 -3.57 -12.50 -8.30
C LEU A 117 -4.71 -12.60 -9.31
N GLY A 118 -5.50 -11.53 -9.50
CA GLY A 118 -6.65 -11.54 -10.40
C GLY A 118 -7.83 -12.37 -9.90
N LYS A 119 -7.84 -12.75 -8.62
CA LYS A 119 -8.88 -13.58 -8.00
C LYS A 119 -9.02 -13.27 -6.51
N THR A 120 -10.23 -13.41 -5.99
CA THR A 120 -10.50 -13.35 -4.55
C THR A 120 -9.89 -14.55 -3.84
N ILE A 121 -9.22 -14.30 -2.70
CA ILE A 121 -8.58 -15.33 -1.89
C ILE A 121 -9.23 -15.37 -0.50
N SER A 122 -9.58 -16.56 -0.03
CA SER A 122 -10.07 -16.73 1.34
C SER A 122 -8.98 -16.44 2.37
N ASP A 123 -9.35 -15.90 3.53
CA ASP A 123 -8.41 -15.55 4.61
C ASP A 123 -7.46 -16.70 5.01
N ALA A 124 -7.95 -17.94 4.99
CA ALA A 124 -7.17 -19.13 5.31
C ALA A 124 -6.03 -19.39 4.30
N GLN A 125 -6.15 -18.89 3.08
CA GLN A 125 -5.21 -19.12 1.97
C GLN A 125 -4.28 -17.93 1.71
N LYS A 126 -4.59 -16.72 2.24
CA LYS A 126 -3.83 -15.49 1.95
C LYS A 126 -2.33 -15.65 2.21
N VAL A 127 -1.94 -16.26 3.33
CA VAL A 127 -0.52 -16.49 3.66
C VAL A 127 0.17 -17.39 2.64
N GLN A 128 -0.44 -18.53 2.31
CA GLN A 128 0.12 -19.49 1.35
C GLN A 128 0.23 -18.88 -0.05
N GLU A 129 -0.78 -18.13 -0.49
CA GLU A 129 -0.80 -17.49 -1.80
C GLU A 129 0.22 -16.37 -1.90
N ALA A 130 0.39 -15.55 -0.86
CA ALA A 130 1.41 -14.50 -0.83
C ALA A 130 2.84 -15.09 -0.88
N GLU A 131 3.09 -16.18 -0.15
CA GLU A 131 4.37 -16.89 -0.24
C GLU A 131 4.61 -17.51 -1.63
N ALA A 132 3.56 -18.08 -2.22
CA ALA A 132 3.62 -18.65 -3.56
C ALA A 132 3.87 -17.58 -4.63
N PHE A 133 3.25 -16.40 -4.49
CA PHE A 133 3.44 -15.24 -5.36
C PHE A 133 4.91 -14.83 -5.41
N ARG A 134 5.51 -14.59 -4.23
CA ARG A 134 6.92 -14.21 -4.12
C ARG A 134 7.85 -15.29 -4.65
N ARG A 135 7.64 -16.54 -4.24
CA ARG A 135 8.49 -17.68 -4.65
C ARG A 135 8.49 -17.88 -6.16
N LYS A 136 7.34 -17.68 -6.82
CA LYS A 136 7.18 -17.84 -8.26
C LYS A 136 7.48 -16.56 -9.06
N ARG A 137 7.86 -15.47 -8.40
CA ARG A 137 8.11 -14.15 -9.02
C ARG A 137 6.94 -13.67 -9.89
N LYS A 138 5.70 -13.96 -9.46
CA LYS A 138 4.48 -13.64 -10.22
C LYS A 138 4.31 -12.15 -10.53
N ILE A 139 5.00 -11.26 -9.81
CA ILE A 139 5.04 -9.83 -10.13
C ILE A 139 5.48 -9.54 -11.57
N GLU A 140 6.32 -10.40 -12.16
CA GLU A 140 6.79 -10.27 -13.56
C GLU A 140 5.71 -10.56 -14.60
N GLU A 141 4.64 -11.26 -14.20
CA GLU A 141 3.50 -11.57 -15.07
C GLU A 141 2.42 -10.49 -15.00
N ILE A 142 2.51 -9.55 -14.04
CA ILE A 142 1.50 -8.50 -13.85
C ILE A 142 1.73 -7.37 -14.85
N GLN A 143 0.65 -7.01 -15.54
CA GLN A 143 0.60 -5.82 -16.39
C GLN A 143 0.64 -4.54 -15.55
N VAL A 144 1.64 -3.70 -15.78
CA VAL A 144 1.85 -2.44 -15.03
C VAL A 144 0.64 -1.52 -15.12
N GLU A 145 -0.12 -1.59 -16.21
CA GLU A 145 -1.36 -0.85 -16.43
C GLU A 145 -2.42 -1.14 -15.37
N MET A 146 -2.44 -2.36 -14.82
CA MET A 146 -3.35 -2.74 -13.73
C MET A 146 -2.99 -2.04 -12.42
N LEU A 147 -1.71 -1.73 -12.21
CA LEU A 147 -1.21 -1.01 -11.04
C LEU A 147 -1.18 0.52 -11.23
N SER A 148 -1.56 1.01 -12.42
CA SER A 148 -1.46 2.42 -12.84
C SER A 148 -2.80 3.10 -13.05
N SER A 149 -3.89 2.53 -12.52
CA SER A 149 -5.23 3.02 -12.76
C SER A 149 -5.54 4.28 -11.96
N SER A 150 -6.17 5.28 -12.59
CA SER A 150 -6.74 6.45 -11.91
C SER A 150 -8.19 6.23 -11.47
N VAL A 151 -8.81 5.14 -11.95
CA VAL A 151 -10.22 4.82 -11.72
C VAL A 151 -10.31 3.49 -10.98
N LYS A 152 -11.15 3.44 -9.94
CA LYS A 152 -11.40 2.21 -9.19
C LYS A 152 -12.19 1.24 -10.07
N ARG A 153 -11.58 0.12 -10.43
CA ARG A 153 -12.18 -1.02 -11.14
C ARG A 153 -11.56 -2.31 -10.61
N ALA A 154 -12.27 -3.43 -10.72
CA ALA A 154 -11.78 -4.73 -10.29
C ALA A 154 -10.33 -5.00 -10.75
N HIS A 155 -9.54 -5.64 -9.89
CA HIS A 155 -8.14 -6.01 -10.13
C HIS A 155 -7.14 -4.84 -10.33
N THR A 156 -7.49 -3.60 -9.98
CA THR A 156 -6.58 -2.46 -10.18
C THR A 156 -6.15 -1.73 -8.92
N SER A 157 -5.09 -0.94 -9.07
CA SER A 157 -4.55 -0.04 -8.05
C SER A 157 -4.03 1.24 -8.71
N ASN A 158 -3.85 2.30 -7.91
CA ASN A 158 -3.09 3.50 -8.30
C ASN A 158 -1.63 3.47 -7.82
N LEU A 159 -1.11 2.32 -7.37
CA LEU A 159 0.26 2.15 -6.84
C LEU A 159 1.31 2.88 -7.68
N VAL A 160 1.30 2.67 -8.99
CA VAL A 160 2.25 3.31 -9.91
C VAL A 160 2.12 4.82 -9.91
N GLN A 161 0.90 5.35 -9.95
CA GLN A 161 0.66 6.79 -10.02
C GLN A 161 1.18 7.51 -8.77
N ILE A 162 1.14 6.85 -7.62
CA ILE A 162 1.66 7.39 -6.37
C ILE A 162 3.18 7.30 -6.34
N LEU A 163 3.74 6.13 -6.66
CA LEU A 163 5.17 5.88 -6.51
C LEU A 163 6.02 6.59 -7.57
N ASP A 164 5.50 6.81 -8.78
CA ASP A 164 6.19 7.53 -9.86
C ASP A 164 6.46 9.00 -9.52
N LYS A 165 5.73 9.57 -8.55
CA LYS A 165 5.99 10.92 -8.04
C LYS A 165 7.31 11.03 -7.27
N TYR A 166 7.82 9.90 -6.77
CA TYR A 166 8.86 9.89 -5.73
C TYR A 166 10.04 8.95 -6.01
N LEU A 167 9.80 7.87 -6.76
CA LEU A 167 10.75 6.81 -7.02
C LEU A 167 11.08 6.73 -8.51
N LEU A 168 12.32 6.37 -8.82
CA LEU A 168 12.77 6.15 -10.19
C LEU A 168 12.43 4.72 -10.63
N ARG A 169 11.89 4.58 -11.85
CA ARG A 169 11.62 3.27 -12.47
C ARG A 169 12.91 2.51 -12.80
N THR A 170 12.83 1.19 -12.70
CA THR A 170 13.89 0.27 -13.16
C THR A 170 14.06 0.33 -14.68
#